data_AF-A0A1H4EW79-F1
#
_entry.id   AF-A0A1H4EW79-F1
#
_cell.length_a   1.000
_cell.length_b   1.000
_cell.length_c   1.000
_cell.angle_alpha   90.00
_cell.angle_beta   90.00
_cell.angle_gamma   90.00
#
_symmetry.space_group_name_H-M   'P 1'
#
loop_
_entity.id
_entity.type
_entity.pdbx_description
1 polymer ?
#
loop_
_entity_poly.entity_id
_entity_poly.type
_entity_poly.pdbx_seq_one_letter_code
_entity_poly.pdbx_strand_id
1 'polypeptide(L)'
;MTDQEYNKLLKQYHKLSDRHILVAETDMPYSDVQKVVALSDKLRKAGNELVGLMRKNHDQLMRTKKYRKLLNLYGNTENKEHRKSLAKQLNDMQKAYNVTWDFCRTSMIPIGKKYGIDAVFALTKAEDIWHGMEKCLYGNGEILHFSKFGELPCIRAKQINRGIPVSIKDNKVRFKLGRIMFGLQIKDRFQTDEIN
;
A
#
# COMPACT_ATOMS: atom_id res chain seq x y z
N MET A 1 -32.87 -11.97 -2.99
CA MET A 1 -31.99 -12.46 -1.91
C MET A 1 -32.34 -11.73 -0.64
N THR A 2 -32.59 -12.44 0.46
CA THR A 2 -32.76 -11.79 1.77
C THR A 2 -31.41 -11.35 2.33
N ASP A 3 -31.37 -10.28 3.14
CA ASP A 3 -30.12 -9.78 3.76
C ASP A 3 -29.35 -10.86 4.54
N GLN A 4 -30.08 -11.85 5.10
CA GLN A 4 -29.49 -12.97 5.81
C GLN A 4 -28.78 -13.98 4.88
N GLU A 5 -29.35 -14.25 3.70
CA GLU A 5 -28.75 -15.12 2.68
C GLU A 5 -27.51 -14.47 2.06
N TYR A 6 -27.60 -13.17 1.75
CA TYR A 6 -26.48 -12.38 1.25
C TYR A 6 -25.28 -12.40 2.22
N ASN A 7 -25.53 -12.14 3.51
CA ASN A 7 -24.48 -12.18 4.54
C ASN A 7 -23.87 -13.58 4.73
N LYS A 8 -24.63 -14.65 4.52
CA LYS A 8 -24.15 -16.04 4.63
C LYS A 8 -23.23 -16.40 3.45
N LEU A 9 -23.62 -16.02 2.24
CA LEU A 9 -22.80 -16.12 1.03
C LEU A 9 -21.52 -15.29 1.15
N LEU A 10 -21.61 -14.04 1.60
CA LEU A 10 -20.47 -13.14 1.81
C LEU A 10 -19.44 -13.76 2.78
N LYS A 11 -19.90 -14.35 3.89
CA LYS A 11 -19.03 -15.05 4.85
C LYS A 11 -18.36 -16.29 4.27
N GLN A 12 -19.03 -17.04 3.40
CA GLN A 12 -18.42 -18.18 2.71
C GLN A 12 -17.39 -17.72 1.67
N TYR A 13 -17.67 -16.63 0.97
CA TYR A 13 -16.78 -16.06 -0.02
C TYR A 13 -15.50 -15.46 0.61
N HIS A 14 -15.65 -14.75 1.73
CA HIS A 14 -14.53 -14.23 2.53
C HIS A 14 -13.59 -15.32 3.06
N LYS A 15 -14.09 -16.55 3.26
CA LYS A 15 -13.24 -17.70 3.65
C LYS A 15 -12.40 -18.25 2.50
N LEU A 16 -12.83 -18.05 1.25
CA LEU A 16 -12.17 -18.57 0.06
C LEU A 16 -11.17 -17.57 -0.54
N SER A 17 -11.42 -16.26 -0.36
CA SER A 17 -10.47 -15.22 -0.68
C SER A 17 -10.55 -14.07 0.32
N ASP A 18 -9.44 -13.79 0.99
CA ASP A 18 -9.29 -12.62 1.88
C ASP A 18 -9.44 -11.29 1.12
N ARG A 19 -9.34 -11.30 -0.22
CA ARG A 19 -9.39 -10.11 -1.08
C ARG A 19 -10.31 -10.32 -2.27
N HIS A 20 -11.30 -9.44 -2.41
CA HIS A 20 -12.24 -9.45 -3.53
C HIS A 20 -11.66 -8.52 -4.60
N ILE A 21 -11.28 -9.08 -5.74
CA ILE A 21 -10.72 -8.32 -6.86
C ILE A 21 -11.77 -8.30 -7.96
N LEU A 22 -12.31 -7.12 -8.24
CA LEU A 22 -13.12 -6.87 -9.43
C LEU A 22 -12.20 -6.26 -10.49
N VAL A 23 -12.05 -6.96 -11.62
CA VAL A 23 -11.39 -6.42 -12.81
C VAL A 23 -12.48 -5.94 -13.75
N ALA A 24 -12.49 -4.64 -14.02
CA ALA A 24 -13.50 -4.02 -14.87
C ALA A 24 -12.87 -2.89 -15.69
N GLU A 25 -13.48 -2.60 -16.82
CA GLU A 25 -13.12 -1.45 -17.64
C GLU A 25 -13.87 -0.20 -17.16
N THR A 26 -13.33 0.96 -17.48
CA THR A 26 -13.90 2.25 -17.07
C THR A 26 -14.42 3.01 -18.28
N ASP A 27 -15.51 3.76 -18.08
CA ASP A 27 -16.07 4.69 -19.08
C ASP A 27 -15.30 6.03 -19.15
N MET A 28 -14.13 6.11 -18.50
CA MET A 28 -13.34 7.33 -18.40
C MET A 28 -12.87 7.83 -19.79
N PRO A 29 -13.06 9.12 -20.12
CA PRO A 29 -12.56 9.68 -21.38
C PRO A 29 -11.03 9.69 -21.38
N TYR A 30 -10.43 9.54 -22.56
CA TYR A 30 -8.98 9.42 -22.72
C TYR A 30 -8.19 10.58 -22.08
N SER A 31 -8.69 11.81 -22.14
CA SER A 31 -8.08 12.97 -21.49
C SER A 31 -7.98 12.84 -19.97
N ASP A 32 -8.93 12.16 -19.33
CA ASP A 32 -8.91 11.91 -17.90
C ASP A 32 -8.02 10.72 -17.55
N VAL A 33 -7.99 9.68 -18.40
CA VAL A 33 -7.04 8.57 -18.27
C VAL A 33 -5.60 9.09 -18.22
N GLN A 34 -5.26 10.04 -19.11
CA GLN A 34 -3.93 10.67 -19.10
C GLN A 34 -3.61 11.37 -17.77
N LYS A 35 -4.58 12.07 -17.17
CA LYS A 35 -4.41 12.73 -15.86
C LYS A 35 -4.21 11.70 -14.74
N VAL A 36 -4.95 10.60 -14.78
CA VAL A 36 -4.83 9.49 -13.82
C VAL A 36 -3.46 8.84 -13.92
N VAL A 37 -3.00 8.53 -15.14
CA VAL A 37 -1.66 7.96 -15.37
C VAL A 37 -0.56 8.92 -14.91
N ALA A 38 -0.70 10.22 -15.18
CA ALA A 38 0.24 11.24 -14.70
C ALA A 38 0.27 11.33 -13.17
N LEU A 39 -0.87 11.22 -12.50
CA LEU A 39 -0.94 11.16 -11.03
C LEU A 39 -0.26 9.90 -10.50
N SER A 40 -0.49 8.74 -11.13
CA SER A 40 0.19 7.50 -10.77
C SER A 40 1.71 7.62 -10.92
N ASP A 41 2.21 8.28 -11.98
CA ASP A 41 3.65 8.50 -12.14
C ASP A 41 4.24 9.41 -11.06
N LYS A 42 3.51 10.46 -10.63
CA LYS A 42 3.92 11.28 -9.49
C LYS A 42 4.04 10.42 -8.22
N LEU A 43 3.02 9.60 -7.93
CA LEU A 43 3.03 8.67 -6.79
C LEU A 43 4.19 7.69 -6.84
N ARG A 44 4.51 7.19 -8.03
CA ARG A 44 5.65 6.30 -8.27
C ARG A 44 6.97 7.01 -7.97
N LYS A 45 7.19 8.22 -8.47
CA LYS A 45 8.40 9.02 -8.23
C LYS A 45 8.59 9.32 -6.75
N ALA A 46 7.54 9.80 -6.08
CA ALA A 46 7.56 10.03 -4.63
C ALA A 46 7.84 8.75 -3.83
N GLY A 47 7.17 7.65 -4.20
CA GLY A 47 7.39 6.36 -3.57
C GLY A 47 8.83 5.86 -3.75
N ASN A 48 9.39 5.98 -4.95
CA ASN A 48 10.77 5.56 -5.23
C ASN A 48 11.80 6.39 -4.45
N GLU A 49 11.57 7.69 -4.27
CA GLU A 49 12.44 8.52 -3.45
C GLU A 49 12.45 8.05 -1.99
N LEU A 50 11.27 7.77 -1.43
CA LEU A 50 11.15 7.23 -0.07
C LEU A 50 11.74 5.81 0.04
N VAL A 51 11.53 4.95 -0.95
CA VAL A 51 12.15 3.62 -1.03
C VAL A 51 13.67 3.75 -1.00
N GLY A 52 14.25 4.65 -1.79
CA GLY A 52 15.70 4.88 -1.81
C GLY A 52 16.24 5.30 -0.45
N LEU A 53 15.54 6.21 0.24
CA LEU A 53 15.89 6.66 1.59
C LEU A 53 15.81 5.52 2.61
N MET A 54 14.69 4.81 2.67
CA MET A 54 14.46 3.72 3.62
C MET A 54 15.43 2.55 3.37
N ARG A 55 15.67 2.20 2.10
CA ARG A 55 16.62 1.16 1.72
C ARG A 55 18.05 1.53 2.12
N LYS A 56 18.49 2.78 1.89
CA LYS A 56 19.82 3.24 2.31
C LYS A 56 20.03 3.07 3.80
N ASN A 57 19.05 3.48 4.61
CA ASN A 57 19.10 3.37 6.06
C ASN A 57 19.13 1.90 6.52
N HIS A 58 18.29 1.06 5.93
CA HIS A 58 18.27 -0.38 6.19
C HIS A 58 19.59 -1.06 5.81
N ASP A 59 20.15 -0.76 4.65
CA ASP A 59 21.41 -1.34 4.18
C ASP A 59 22.57 -0.95 5.12
N GLN A 60 22.56 0.28 5.66
CA GLN A 60 23.52 0.72 6.67
C GLN A 60 23.36 -0.05 8.00
N LEU A 61 22.12 -0.23 8.45
CA LEU A 61 21.82 -1.02 9.65
C LEU A 61 22.33 -2.46 9.51
N MET A 62 22.05 -3.12 8.38
CA MET A 62 22.44 -4.51 8.11
C MET A 62 23.95 -4.72 8.00
N ARG A 63 24.71 -3.71 7.55
CA ARG A 63 26.18 -3.76 7.54
C ARG A 63 26.77 -3.85 8.94
N THR A 64 26.07 -3.33 9.95
CA THR A 64 26.54 -3.25 11.33
C THR A 64 26.72 -4.64 11.94
N LYS A 65 27.95 -4.98 12.32
CA LYS A 65 28.30 -6.28 12.94
C LYS A 65 27.49 -6.54 14.21
N LYS A 66 27.27 -5.51 15.04
CA LYS A 66 26.46 -5.59 16.26
C LYS A 66 25.02 -6.01 15.95
N TYR A 67 24.40 -5.39 14.94
CA TYR A 67 23.02 -5.69 14.57
C TYR A 67 22.87 -7.14 14.08
N ARG A 68 23.75 -7.59 13.18
CA ARG A 68 23.76 -8.98 12.69
C ARG A 68 23.93 -10.01 13.82
N LYS A 69 24.80 -9.72 14.78
CA LYS A 69 24.95 -10.58 15.97
C LYS A 69 23.69 -10.62 16.83
N LEU A 70 23.07 -9.47 17.09
CA LEU A 70 21.81 -9.40 17.86
C LEU A 70 20.68 -10.15 17.16
N LEU A 71 20.59 -10.03 15.83
CA LEU A 71 19.59 -10.73 15.02
C LEU A 71 19.77 -12.26 15.12
N ASN A 72 21.00 -12.75 14.99
CA ASN A 72 21.31 -14.17 15.15
C ASN A 72 20.98 -14.68 16.57
N LEU A 73 21.33 -13.90 17.60
CA LEU A 73 20.99 -14.24 18.99
C LEU A 73 19.47 -14.29 19.19
N TYR A 74 18.74 -13.33 18.64
CA TYR A 74 17.28 -13.27 18.74
C TYR A 74 16.61 -14.51 18.13
N GLY A 75 17.08 -14.95 16.96
CA GLY A 75 16.59 -16.15 16.28
C GLY A 75 16.86 -17.45 17.04
N ASN A 76 18.01 -17.56 17.71
CA ASN A 76 18.42 -18.78 18.43
C ASN A 76 17.97 -18.84 19.90
N THR A 77 17.44 -17.75 20.47
CA THR A 77 17.06 -17.70 21.89
C THR A 77 15.66 -18.25 22.08
N GLU A 78 15.48 -19.34 22.83
CA GLU A 78 14.16 -19.90 23.19
C GLU A 78 13.50 -19.19 24.38
N ASN A 79 14.31 -18.68 25.33
CA ASN A 79 13.80 -18.01 26.52
C ASN A 79 13.09 -16.69 26.16
N LYS A 80 11.81 -16.61 26.52
CA LYS A 80 10.92 -15.48 26.21
C LYS A 80 11.39 -14.14 26.80
N GLU A 81 11.95 -14.12 28.00
CA GLU A 81 12.40 -12.89 28.65
C GLU A 81 13.67 -12.34 28.00
N HIS A 82 14.64 -13.22 27.75
CA HIS A 82 15.85 -12.84 27.01
C HIS A 82 15.52 -12.39 25.58
N ARG A 83 14.58 -13.07 24.90
CA ARG A 83 14.10 -12.69 23.55
C ARG A 83 13.46 -11.29 23.56
N LYS A 84 12.69 -10.93 24.59
CA LYS A 84 12.14 -9.57 24.74
C LYS A 84 13.24 -8.51 24.92
N SER A 85 14.26 -8.79 25.72
CA SER A 85 15.41 -7.88 25.90
C SER A 85 16.16 -7.65 24.58
N LEU A 86 16.40 -8.72 23.81
CA LEU A 86 17.03 -8.63 22.49
C LEU A 86 16.16 -7.84 21.50
N ALA A 87 14.84 -8.04 21.49
CA ALA A 87 13.92 -7.27 20.66
C ALA A 87 13.99 -5.76 20.96
N LYS A 88 14.10 -5.39 22.23
CA LYS A 88 14.27 -3.99 22.64
C LYS A 88 15.57 -3.41 22.07
N GLN A 89 16.69 -4.13 22.19
CA GLN A 89 17.97 -3.70 21.63
C GLN A 89 17.93 -3.57 20.09
N LEU A 90 17.27 -4.51 19.41
CA LEU A 90 17.07 -4.43 17.96
C LEU A 90 16.25 -3.19 17.58
N ASN A 91 15.15 -2.92 18.29
CA ASN A 91 14.31 -1.74 18.06
C ASN A 91 15.07 -0.44 18.31
N ASP A 92 15.92 -0.38 19.34
CA ASP A 92 16.73 0.81 19.63
C ASP A 92 17.77 1.05 18.53
N MET A 93 18.37 -0.01 17.98
CA MET A 93 19.22 0.12 16.80
C MET A 93 18.44 0.55 15.56
N GLN A 94 17.26 0.00 15.30
CA GLN A 94 16.41 0.45 14.18
C GLN A 94 16.10 1.94 14.27
N LYS A 95 15.79 2.46 15.47
CA LYS A 95 15.60 3.90 15.72
C LYS A 95 16.85 4.72 15.41
N ALA A 96 18.02 4.28 15.88
CA ALA A 96 19.28 4.98 15.63
C ALA A 96 19.63 5.10 14.15
N TYR A 97 19.20 4.15 13.33
CA TYR A 97 19.39 4.16 11.87
C TYR A 97 18.19 4.72 11.10
N ASN A 98 17.19 5.30 11.77
CA ASN A 98 15.99 5.83 11.11
C ASN A 98 15.22 4.79 10.28
N VAL A 99 15.20 3.53 10.73
CA VAL A 99 14.41 2.44 10.13
C VAL A 99 13.15 2.24 10.96
N THR A 100 12.27 3.25 10.96
CA THR A 100 11.03 3.24 11.76
C THR A 100 9.84 3.73 10.93
N TRP A 101 8.63 3.33 11.34
CA TRP A 101 7.40 3.84 10.73
C TRP A 101 7.32 5.36 10.82
N ASP A 102 7.66 5.93 11.98
CA ASP A 102 7.58 7.38 12.19
C ASP A 102 8.52 8.15 11.25
N PHE A 103 9.76 7.68 11.07
CA PHE A 103 10.68 8.25 10.10
C PHE A 103 10.17 8.11 8.66
N CYS A 104 9.65 6.94 8.29
CA CYS A 104 9.05 6.70 6.98
C CYS A 104 7.90 7.69 6.69
N ARG A 105 6.98 7.83 7.65
CA ARG A 105 5.81 8.72 7.56
C ARG A 105 6.22 10.19 7.46
N THR A 106 7.12 10.64 8.35
CA THR A 106 7.55 12.03 8.40
C THR A 106 8.36 12.43 7.17
N SER A 107 9.22 11.53 6.66
CA SER A 107 9.97 11.73 5.43
C SER A 107 9.09 11.84 4.19
N MET A 108 7.93 11.17 4.18
CA MET A 108 7.00 11.26 3.06
C MET A 108 6.31 12.63 2.93
N ILE A 109 6.20 13.40 4.01
CA ILE A 109 5.54 14.72 3.99
C ILE A 109 6.22 15.71 3.03
N PRO A 110 7.54 16.00 3.16
CA PRO A 110 8.22 16.88 2.22
C PRO A 110 8.30 16.28 0.81
N ILE A 111 8.45 14.95 0.67
CA ILE A 111 8.46 14.26 -0.63
C ILE A 111 7.12 14.44 -1.35
N GLY A 112 6.00 14.23 -0.65
CA GLY A 112 4.65 14.41 -1.20
C GLY A 112 4.43 15.83 -1.71
N LYS A 113 4.88 16.84 -0.95
CA LYS A 113 4.85 18.26 -1.38
C LYS A 113 5.70 18.50 -2.63
N LYS A 114 6.92 17.97 -2.68
CA LYS A 114 7.83 18.07 -3.83
C LYS A 114 7.19 17.58 -5.13
N TYR A 115 6.44 16.48 -5.08
CA TYR A 115 5.78 15.90 -6.27
C TYR A 115 4.33 16.38 -6.47
N GLY A 116 3.81 17.26 -5.61
CA GLY A 116 2.44 17.78 -5.69
C GLY A 116 1.36 16.70 -5.51
N ILE A 117 1.58 15.79 -4.55
CA ILE A 117 0.67 14.68 -4.23
C ILE A 117 -0.16 15.04 -3.00
N ASP A 118 -1.44 14.67 -3.03
CA ASP A 118 -2.33 14.85 -1.88
C ASP A 118 -1.87 14.01 -0.66
N ALA A 119 -2.04 14.56 0.54
CA ALA A 119 -1.59 13.94 1.78
C ALA A 119 -2.19 12.53 2.00
N VAL A 120 -3.41 12.26 1.54
CA VAL A 120 -4.06 10.94 1.65
C VAL A 120 -3.29 9.88 0.85
N PHE A 121 -2.91 10.21 -0.38
CA PHE A 121 -2.15 9.29 -1.22
C PHE A 121 -0.69 9.18 -0.75
N ALA A 122 -0.10 10.28 -0.28
CA ALA A 122 1.25 10.27 0.27
C ALA A 122 1.34 9.35 1.49
N LEU A 123 0.41 9.45 2.44
CA LEU A 123 0.34 8.58 3.61
C LEU A 123 0.14 7.11 3.21
N THR A 124 -0.81 6.83 2.31
CA THR A 124 -1.07 5.47 1.83
C THR A 124 0.18 4.86 1.20
N LYS A 125 0.93 5.64 0.40
CA LYS A 125 2.17 5.18 -0.23
C LYS A 125 3.29 4.95 0.78
N ALA A 126 3.39 5.77 1.84
CA ALA A 126 4.32 5.52 2.94
C ALA A 126 4.02 4.22 3.69
N GLU A 127 2.74 3.93 3.95
CA GLU A 127 2.32 2.68 4.59
C GLU A 127 2.70 1.46 3.73
N ASP A 128 2.48 1.52 2.42
CA ASP A 128 2.87 0.43 1.50
C ASP A 128 4.37 0.15 1.52
N ILE A 129 5.17 1.21 1.55
CA ILE A 129 6.62 1.12 1.63
C ILE A 129 7.05 0.58 2.99
N TRP A 130 6.41 1.03 4.08
CA TRP A 130 6.68 0.52 5.42
C TRP A 130 6.33 -0.95 5.54
N HIS A 131 5.22 -1.43 5.00
CA HIS A 131 4.91 -2.86 4.96
C HIS A 131 5.95 -3.66 4.18
N GLY A 132 6.51 -3.10 3.09
CA GLY A 132 7.67 -3.68 2.42
C GLY A 132 8.90 -3.75 3.31
N MET A 133 9.16 -2.71 4.10
CA MET A 133 10.26 -2.66 5.07
C MET A 133 10.05 -3.65 6.23
N GLU A 134 8.82 -3.79 6.75
CA GLU A 134 8.47 -4.78 7.78
C GLU A 134 8.77 -6.19 7.30
N LYS A 135 8.48 -6.50 6.03
CA LYS A 135 8.86 -7.79 5.44
C LYS A 135 10.37 -7.99 5.39
N CYS A 136 11.15 -6.93 5.17
CA CYS A 136 12.62 -6.99 5.19
C CYS A 136 13.17 -7.18 6.60
N LEU A 137 12.52 -6.60 7.61
CA LEU A 137 12.97 -6.66 9.01
C LEU A 137 12.54 -7.95 9.73
N TYR A 138 11.32 -8.42 9.47
CA TYR A 138 10.64 -9.42 10.29
C TYR A 138 10.13 -10.62 9.50
N GLY A 139 10.21 -10.59 8.18
CA GLY A 139 9.77 -11.67 7.31
C GLY A 139 10.91 -12.18 6.44
N ASN A 140 10.53 -12.76 5.30
CA ASN A 140 11.47 -13.33 4.33
C ASN A 140 11.84 -12.33 3.23
N GLY A 141 11.66 -11.03 3.46
CA GLY A 141 12.00 -10.00 2.49
C GLY A 141 13.50 -9.74 2.46
N GLU A 142 14.11 -9.76 1.28
CA GLU A 142 15.54 -9.44 1.15
C GLU A 142 15.77 -7.96 0.82
N ILE A 143 14.97 -7.42 -0.10
CA ILE A 143 15.21 -6.11 -0.71
C ILE A 143 13.90 -5.36 -0.90
N LEU A 144 13.92 -4.06 -0.61
CA LEU A 144 12.87 -3.14 -0.98
C LEU A 144 13.03 -2.70 -2.45
N HIS A 145 12.08 -3.07 -3.30
CA HIS A 145 12.12 -2.82 -4.74
C HIS A 145 11.57 -1.44 -5.14
N PHE A 146 12.16 -0.86 -6.18
CA PHE A 146 11.64 0.34 -6.84
C PHE A 146 10.51 -0.03 -7.81
N SER A 147 9.54 0.86 -7.94
CA SER A 147 8.48 0.74 -8.96
C SER A 147 8.97 1.28 -10.31
N LYS A 148 8.84 0.47 -11.36
CA LYS A 148 9.23 0.85 -12.73
C LYS A 148 8.18 1.75 -13.39
N PHE A 149 8.61 2.55 -14.36
CA PHE A 149 7.72 3.42 -15.12
C PHE A 149 6.85 2.59 -16.08
N GLY A 150 5.56 2.89 -16.17
CA GLY A 150 4.61 2.22 -17.07
C GLY A 150 4.22 0.80 -16.67
N GLU A 151 4.99 0.14 -15.80
CA GLU A 151 4.67 -1.19 -15.28
C GLU A 151 3.67 -1.08 -14.13
N LEU A 152 2.43 -1.52 -14.39
CA LEU A 152 1.32 -1.54 -13.43
C LEU A 152 1.07 -0.19 -12.71
N PRO A 153 0.65 0.87 -13.44
CA PRO A 153 0.27 2.14 -12.83
C PRO A 153 -0.76 1.92 -11.72
N CYS A 154 -0.45 2.38 -10.53
CA CYS A 154 -1.27 2.18 -9.34
C CYS A 154 -1.61 3.51 -8.68
N ILE A 155 -2.87 3.66 -8.25
CA ILE A 155 -3.33 4.66 -7.32
C ILE A 155 -4.12 3.94 -6.25
N ARG A 156 -3.76 4.17 -4.99
CA ARG A 156 -4.42 3.54 -3.85
C ARG A 156 -4.70 4.59 -2.79
N ALA A 157 -5.90 4.57 -2.25
CA ALA A 157 -6.25 5.27 -1.02
C ALA A 157 -6.77 4.25 -0.01
N LYS A 158 -6.35 4.37 1.25
CA LYS A 158 -6.79 3.48 2.33
C LYS A 158 -8.22 3.76 2.80
N GLN A 159 -8.63 5.02 2.78
CA GLN A 159 -9.93 5.45 3.29
C GLN A 159 -10.97 5.38 2.19
N ILE A 160 -12.06 4.64 2.39
CA ILE A 160 -13.14 4.47 1.40
C ILE A 160 -13.78 5.79 0.96
N ASN A 161 -13.77 6.79 1.83
CA ASN A 161 -14.37 8.10 1.60
C ASN A 161 -13.35 9.18 1.21
N ARG A 162 -12.06 8.84 1.03
CA ARG A 162 -11.01 9.81 0.63
C ARG A 162 -10.12 9.26 -0.48
N GLY A 163 -9.62 10.15 -1.33
CA GLY A 163 -8.76 9.79 -2.46
C GLY A 163 -9.56 9.21 -3.64
N ILE A 164 -10.15 8.01 -3.47
CA ILE A 164 -11.01 7.37 -4.47
C ILE A 164 -12.38 6.99 -3.87
N PRO A 165 -13.28 7.94 -3.56
CA PRO A 165 -14.61 7.62 -3.07
C PRO A 165 -15.43 6.78 -4.06
N VAL A 166 -16.12 5.77 -3.53
CA VAL A 166 -17.09 4.94 -4.26
C VAL A 166 -18.51 5.36 -3.86
N SER A 167 -19.40 5.49 -4.83
CA SER A 167 -20.82 5.74 -4.60
C SER A 167 -21.70 4.96 -5.58
N ILE A 168 -22.97 4.75 -5.20
CA ILE A 168 -23.98 4.16 -6.08
C ILE A 168 -24.93 5.28 -6.51
N LYS A 169 -25.12 5.45 -7.82
CA LYS A 169 -26.07 6.42 -8.38
C LYS A 169 -26.75 5.80 -9.59
N ASP A 170 -28.07 5.80 -9.63
CA ASP A 170 -28.88 5.24 -10.73
C ASP A 170 -28.57 3.75 -10.99
N ASN A 171 -28.46 2.94 -9.94
CA ASN A 171 -28.00 1.53 -9.97
C ASN A 171 -26.62 1.30 -10.62
N LYS A 172 -25.78 2.34 -10.73
CA LYS A 172 -24.42 2.25 -11.27
C LYS A 172 -23.38 2.65 -10.23
N VAL A 173 -22.31 1.86 -10.16
CA VAL A 173 -21.14 2.18 -9.34
C VAL A 173 -20.38 3.33 -9.99
N ARG A 174 -20.14 4.39 -9.21
CA ARG A 174 -19.34 5.54 -9.60
C ARG A 174 -18.17 5.73 -8.66
N PHE A 175 -17.06 6.14 -9.23
CA PHE A 175 -15.82 6.47 -8.57
C PHE A 175 -15.51 7.95 -8.77
N LYS A 176 -14.89 8.55 -7.75
CA LYS A 176 -14.41 9.93 -7.82
C LYS A 176 -12.91 9.95 -7.58
N LEU A 177 -12.17 10.62 -8.44
CA LEU A 177 -10.74 10.91 -8.23
C LEU A 177 -10.49 12.39 -8.46
N GLY A 178 -10.39 13.16 -7.37
CA GLY A 178 -10.34 14.62 -7.44
C GLY A 178 -11.61 15.19 -8.07
N ARG A 179 -11.48 15.74 -9.29
CA ARG A 179 -12.60 16.28 -10.09
C ARG A 179 -13.14 15.28 -11.13
N ILE A 180 -12.46 14.14 -11.31
CA ILE A 180 -12.82 13.13 -12.30
C ILE A 180 -13.88 12.22 -11.68
N MET A 181 -15.02 12.09 -12.35
CA MET A 181 -16.06 11.12 -12.03
C MET A 181 -16.07 10.08 -13.14
N PHE A 182 -16.03 8.80 -12.78
CA PHE A 182 -16.02 7.70 -13.74
C PHE A 182 -16.77 6.51 -13.17
N GLY A 183 -17.27 5.64 -14.02
CA GLY A 183 -17.94 4.40 -13.68
C GLY A 183 -17.28 3.21 -14.35
N LEU A 184 -18.00 2.10 -14.31
CA LEU A 184 -17.66 0.89 -15.05
C LEU A 184 -18.22 0.98 -16.46
N GLN A 185 -17.39 0.63 -17.45
CA GLN A 185 -17.85 0.42 -18.82
C GLN A 185 -18.49 -0.97 -18.89
N ILE A 186 -19.80 -1.02 -19.09
CA ILE A 186 -20.55 -2.27 -19.29
C ILE A 186 -20.51 -2.55 -20.79
N LYS A 187 -19.79 -3.60 -21.21
CA LYS A 187 -19.65 -3.97 -22.63
C LYS A 187 -20.57 -5.12 -23.06
N ASP A 188 -21.05 -5.92 -22.12
CA ASP A 188 -21.74 -7.19 -22.42
C ASP A 188 -23.15 -7.26 -21.82
N ARG A 189 -24.08 -7.93 -22.50
CA ARG A 189 -25.44 -8.23 -22.00
C ARG A 189 -25.38 -9.02 -20.70
N PHE A 190 -24.44 -9.95 -20.55
CA PHE A 190 -24.23 -10.73 -19.33
C PHE A 190 -23.86 -9.86 -18.11
N GLN A 191 -23.07 -8.81 -18.31
CA GLN A 191 -22.75 -7.84 -17.25
C GLN A 191 -23.95 -6.96 -16.89
N THR A 192 -24.93 -6.83 -17.78
CA THR A 192 -26.17 -6.08 -17.54
C THR A 192 -27.14 -6.88 -16.68
N ASP A 193 -27.17 -8.20 -16.86
CA ASP A 193 -28.01 -9.13 -16.10
C ASP A 193 -27.51 -9.37 -14.66
N GLU A 194 -26.21 -9.15 -14.36
CA GLU A 194 -25.67 -9.22 -12.98
C GLU A 194 -25.92 -7.94 -12.15
N ILE A 195 -26.25 -6.83 -12.81
CA ILE A 195 -26.48 -5.51 -12.17
C ILE A 195 -27.98 -5.28 -11.86
N ASN A 196 -28.88 -5.96 -12.57
CA ASN A 196 -30.34 -5.92 -12.38
C ASN A 196 -30.83 -7.01 -11.43
#